data_AF-A0A938ML41-F1
#
_entry.id   AF-A0A938ML41-F1
#
_cell.length_a   1.000
_cell.length_b   1.000
_cell.length_c   1.000
_cell.angle_alpha   90.00
_cell.angle_beta   90.00
_cell.angle_gamma   90.00
#
_symmetry.space_group_name_H-M   'P 1'
#
loop_
_entity.id
_entity.type
_entity.pdbx_description
1 polymer ?
#
loop_
_entity_poly.entity_id
_entity_poly.type
_entity_poly.pdbx_seq_one_letter_code
_entity_poly.pdbx_strand_id
1 'polypeptide(L)'
;MTDKVTDEVTVEAADEMIAAPVINYYQVLEVPHTASADEIRRSFRVLVRKFHPDHNRTQTGWAERKLKAVLAAYKVLRDPAARTHYDARLRTAQETSAYRDAPISARATSPGAQASAVLFDLVNGRARQAVKHFEDLTKADADFTLAKYLNEKDCIDCKFLLAEEMERQGKHRRSAEFYMEVYDAHKRSPHMKYFVEELRDRIRVLYWRHIAPDAEPAEALECYRKLLRLKLFRNHRAFVLKKMAERYFELGDLDRARTSLREAFTLKPTLKGAQRICEKLGFPYAA
;
A
#
# COMPACT_ATOMS: atom_id res chain seq x y z
N MET A 1 -21.07 -43.55 18.67
CA MET A 1 -21.30 -43.79 17.23
C MET A 1 -21.82 -42.48 16.66
N THR A 2 -20.98 -41.62 16.04
CA THR A 2 -20.21 -41.79 14.78
C THR A 2 -21.12 -41.59 13.55
N ASP A 3 -20.85 -40.68 12.60
CA ASP A 3 -19.73 -39.71 12.53
C ASP A 3 -19.99 -38.49 11.63
N LYS A 4 -18.99 -37.60 11.50
CA LYS A 4 -19.01 -36.40 10.63
C LYS A 4 -18.72 -36.68 9.14
N VAL A 5 -19.33 -35.84 8.29
CA VAL A 5 -19.07 -35.53 6.87
C VAL A 5 -19.53 -34.06 6.68
N THR A 6 -18.80 -33.01 6.28
CA THR A 6 -17.41 -32.74 5.80
C THR A 6 -17.03 -33.40 4.46
N ASP A 7 -16.63 -32.67 3.40
CA ASP A 7 -16.13 -31.28 3.27
C ASP A 7 -16.81 -30.49 2.12
N GLU A 8 -17.07 -29.18 2.25
CA GLU A 8 -16.19 -28.04 1.95
C GLU A 8 -15.65 -27.98 0.49
N VAL A 9 -16.11 -26.97 -0.27
CA VAL A 9 -15.72 -26.70 -1.65
C VAL A 9 -14.42 -25.89 -1.66
N THR A 10 -13.42 -26.34 -2.42
CA THR A 10 -12.06 -25.78 -2.39
C THR A 10 -11.96 -24.35 -2.92
N VAL A 11 -11.32 -23.48 -2.13
CA VAL A 11 -10.97 -22.09 -2.48
C VAL A 11 -9.58 -22.02 -3.13
N GLU A 12 -9.38 -22.73 -4.25
CA GLU A 12 -8.13 -22.73 -5.04
C GLU A 12 -8.32 -22.11 -6.42
N ALA A 13 -8.49 -20.78 -6.46
CA ALA A 13 -8.56 -20.00 -7.72
C ALA A 13 -8.12 -18.52 -7.56
N ALA A 14 -7.39 -18.17 -6.50
CA ALA A 14 -7.22 -16.78 -6.05
C ALA A 14 -5.85 -16.13 -6.36
N ASP A 15 -4.90 -16.85 -6.96
CA ASP A 15 -3.48 -16.43 -7.01
C ASP A 15 -2.86 -16.32 -8.42
N GLU A 16 -3.68 -16.25 -9.48
CA GLU A 16 -3.21 -15.84 -10.83
C GLU A 16 -3.40 -14.33 -11.06
N MET A 17 -2.72 -13.49 -10.27
CA MET A 17 -2.68 -12.03 -10.48
C MET A 17 -1.32 -11.54 -10.99
N ILE A 18 -0.71 -12.29 -11.91
CA ILE A 18 0.22 -11.70 -12.89
C ILE A 18 -0.64 -10.98 -13.94
N ALA A 19 -0.38 -9.69 -14.16
CA ALA A 19 -1.14 -8.88 -15.09
C ALA A 19 -0.88 -9.28 -16.55
N ALA A 20 -1.62 -10.29 -17.04
CA ALA A 20 -1.65 -10.65 -18.45
C ALA A 20 -2.05 -9.42 -19.30
N PRO A 21 -1.42 -9.21 -20.48
CA PRO A 21 -1.70 -8.04 -21.31
C PRO A 21 -3.18 -8.01 -21.70
N VAL A 22 -3.82 -6.85 -21.58
CA VAL A 22 -5.25 -6.67 -21.87
C VAL A 22 -5.52 -7.02 -23.33
N ILE A 23 -6.04 -8.23 -23.56
CA ILE A 23 -6.20 -8.79 -24.90
C ILE A 23 -7.22 -7.95 -25.67
N ASN A 24 -6.74 -7.25 -26.71
CA ASN A 24 -7.57 -6.43 -27.57
C ASN A 24 -8.35 -7.32 -28.55
N TYR A 25 -9.68 -7.36 -28.42
CA TYR A 25 -10.55 -8.20 -29.23
C TYR A 25 -10.56 -7.83 -30.71
N TYR A 26 -10.29 -6.57 -31.06
CA TYR A 26 -10.12 -6.16 -32.47
C TYR A 26 -8.84 -6.76 -33.06
N GLN A 27 -7.74 -6.77 -32.30
CA GLN A 27 -6.49 -7.43 -32.71
C GLN A 27 -6.64 -8.95 -32.80
N VAL A 28 -7.38 -9.57 -31.87
CA VAL A 28 -7.69 -11.02 -31.92
C VAL A 28 -8.53 -11.40 -33.14
N LEU A 29 -9.40 -10.50 -33.60
CA LEU A 29 -10.17 -10.66 -34.83
C LEU A 29 -9.47 -10.08 -36.07
N GLU A 30 -8.19 -9.70 -36.00
CA GLU A 30 -7.41 -9.19 -37.13
C GLU A 30 -8.11 -8.01 -37.89
N VAL A 31 -8.82 -7.13 -37.16
CA VAL A 31 -9.62 -5.99 -37.69
C VAL A 31 -9.34 -4.66 -36.98
N PRO A 32 -9.60 -3.50 -37.61
CA PRO A 32 -9.52 -2.19 -36.95
C PRO A 32 -10.67 -1.97 -35.95
N HIS A 33 -10.48 -1.04 -35.01
CA HIS A 33 -11.51 -0.65 -34.03
C HIS A 33 -12.75 -0.01 -34.69
N THR A 34 -12.59 0.59 -35.87
CA THR A 34 -13.66 1.15 -36.70
C THR A 34 -14.48 0.10 -37.46
N ALA A 35 -14.12 -1.19 -37.40
CA ALA A 35 -14.72 -2.23 -38.24
C ALA A 35 -16.24 -2.34 -38.05
N SER A 36 -16.94 -2.47 -39.18
CA SER A 36 -18.38 -2.74 -39.23
C SER A 36 -18.70 -4.14 -38.69
N ALA A 37 -19.98 -4.36 -38.36
CA ALA A 37 -20.46 -5.67 -37.93
C ALA A 37 -20.19 -6.77 -38.98
N ASP A 38 -20.23 -6.44 -40.28
CA ASP A 38 -19.99 -7.41 -41.35
C ASP A 38 -18.52 -7.71 -41.61
N GLU A 39 -17.60 -6.78 -41.34
CA GLU A 39 -16.16 -7.07 -41.32
C GLU A 39 -15.78 -7.94 -40.13
N ILE A 40 -16.34 -7.67 -38.94
CA ILE A 40 -16.20 -8.51 -37.74
C ILE A 40 -16.72 -9.93 -38.00
N ARG A 41 -17.92 -10.07 -38.59
CA ARG A 41 -18.49 -11.37 -39.02
C ARG A 41 -17.63 -12.05 -40.09
N ARG A 42 -17.06 -11.30 -41.04
CA ARG A 42 -16.22 -11.82 -42.13
C ARG A 42 -14.91 -12.39 -41.58
N SER A 43 -14.19 -11.62 -40.77
CA SER A 43 -12.94 -12.06 -40.17
C SER A 43 -13.14 -13.26 -39.23
N PHE A 44 -14.17 -13.23 -38.37
CA PHE A 44 -14.51 -14.37 -37.52
C PHE A 44 -14.64 -15.69 -38.31
N ARG A 45 -15.33 -15.68 -39.47
CA ARG A 45 -15.44 -16.88 -40.33
C ARG A 45 -14.12 -17.34 -40.94
N VAL A 46 -13.21 -16.41 -41.24
CA VAL A 46 -11.85 -16.74 -41.72
C VAL A 46 -11.04 -17.37 -40.59
N LEU A 47 -11.05 -16.75 -39.41
CA LEU A 47 -10.24 -17.20 -38.27
C LEU A 47 -10.73 -18.53 -37.67
N VAL A 48 -12.04 -18.78 -37.62
CA VAL A 48 -12.58 -20.09 -37.20
C VAL A 48 -12.14 -21.20 -38.16
N ARG A 49 -12.07 -20.95 -39.47
CA ARG A 49 -11.52 -21.91 -40.45
C ARG A 49 -10.01 -22.09 -40.28
N LYS A 50 -9.26 -20.98 -40.15
CA LYS A 50 -7.80 -20.92 -39.91
C LYS A 50 -7.39 -21.76 -38.70
N PHE A 51 -8.18 -21.75 -37.63
CA PHE A 51 -7.89 -22.45 -36.38
C PHE A 51 -8.78 -23.69 -36.12
N HIS A 52 -9.47 -24.23 -37.14
CA HIS A 52 -10.31 -25.42 -36.96
C HIS A 52 -9.46 -26.67 -36.65
N PRO A 53 -9.84 -27.55 -35.70
CA PRO A 53 -9.05 -28.73 -35.34
C PRO A 53 -8.78 -29.67 -36.53
N ASP A 54 -9.73 -29.80 -37.46
CA ASP A 54 -9.56 -30.65 -38.66
C ASP A 54 -8.38 -30.24 -39.54
N HIS A 55 -8.07 -28.95 -39.60
CA HIS A 55 -6.95 -28.40 -40.38
C HIS A 55 -5.66 -28.26 -39.55
N ASN A 56 -5.74 -28.40 -38.22
CA ASN A 56 -4.64 -28.13 -37.28
C ASN A 56 -4.27 -29.36 -36.42
N ARG A 57 -4.48 -30.58 -36.94
CA ARG A 57 -4.33 -31.87 -36.22
C ARG A 57 -2.97 -32.11 -35.54
N THR A 58 -1.91 -31.41 -35.97
CA THR A 58 -0.55 -31.50 -35.40
C THR A 58 -0.20 -30.35 -34.45
N GLN A 59 -1.07 -29.34 -34.31
CA GLN A 59 -0.86 -28.15 -33.47
C GLN A 59 -2.09 -27.84 -32.59
N THR A 60 -2.84 -28.88 -32.22
CA THR A 60 -4.20 -28.81 -31.66
C THR A 60 -4.32 -27.80 -30.51
N GLY A 61 -3.43 -27.87 -29.50
CA GLY A 61 -3.47 -26.97 -28.34
C GLY A 61 -3.08 -25.51 -28.62
N TRP A 62 -2.41 -25.20 -29.75
CA TRP A 62 -2.19 -23.82 -30.19
C TRP A 62 -3.43 -23.29 -30.93
N ALA A 63 -3.97 -24.09 -31.85
CA ALA A 63 -5.16 -23.75 -32.61
C ALA A 63 -6.37 -23.57 -31.68
N GLU A 64 -6.56 -24.47 -30.70
CA GLU A 64 -7.60 -24.37 -29.68
C GLU A 64 -7.50 -23.07 -28.86
N ARG A 65 -6.31 -22.70 -28.37
CA ARG A 65 -6.11 -21.43 -27.64
C ARG A 65 -6.45 -20.21 -28.51
N LYS A 66 -6.07 -20.22 -29.79
CA LYS A 66 -6.42 -19.16 -30.75
C LYS A 66 -7.93 -19.13 -31.05
N LEU A 67 -8.55 -20.28 -31.27
CA LEU A 67 -9.98 -20.42 -31.52
C LEU A 67 -10.82 -19.95 -30.31
N LYS A 68 -10.42 -20.31 -29.08
CA LYS A 68 -11.03 -19.85 -27.82
C LYS A 68 -10.98 -18.32 -27.69
N ALA A 69 -9.85 -17.70 -28.03
CA ALA A 69 -9.72 -16.24 -28.06
C ALA A 69 -10.62 -15.60 -29.14
N VAL A 70 -10.63 -16.14 -30.35
CA VAL A 70 -11.48 -15.67 -31.48
C VAL A 70 -12.97 -15.77 -31.15
N LEU A 71 -13.41 -16.86 -30.51
CA LEU A 71 -14.78 -17.03 -30.03
C LEU A 71 -15.15 -16.01 -28.94
N ALA A 72 -14.27 -15.76 -27.97
CA ALA A 72 -14.49 -14.77 -26.93
C ALA A 72 -14.57 -13.33 -27.49
N ALA A 73 -13.64 -12.97 -28.37
CA ALA A 73 -13.60 -11.67 -29.03
C ALA A 73 -14.86 -11.43 -29.88
N TYR A 74 -15.28 -12.42 -30.69
CA TYR A 74 -16.49 -12.32 -31.49
C TYR A 74 -17.77 -12.27 -30.65
N LYS A 75 -17.84 -13.00 -29.52
CA LYS A 75 -18.99 -12.93 -28.60
C LYS A 75 -19.24 -11.50 -28.09
N VAL A 76 -18.18 -10.74 -27.83
CA VAL A 76 -18.27 -9.35 -27.35
C VAL A 76 -18.48 -8.37 -28.50
N LEU A 77 -17.71 -8.47 -29.60
CA LEU A 77 -17.75 -7.49 -30.69
C LEU A 77 -18.92 -7.66 -31.67
N ARG A 78 -19.63 -8.80 -31.65
CA ARG A 78 -20.87 -9.01 -32.43
C ARG A 78 -22.06 -8.23 -31.88
N ASP A 79 -22.14 -8.07 -30.56
CA ASP A 79 -23.28 -7.44 -29.89
C ASP A 79 -23.04 -5.93 -29.68
N PRO A 80 -23.95 -5.03 -30.12
CA PRO A 80 -23.74 -3.59 -29.98
C PRO A 80 -23.59 -3.09 -28.54
N ALA A 81 -24.30 -3.68 -27.58
CA ALA A 81 -24.24 -3.25 -26.17
C ALA A 81 -22.93 -3.70 -25.52
N ALA A 82 -22.58 -4.98 -25.66
CA ALA A 82 -21.32 -5.53 -25.17
C ALA A 82 -20.10 -4.85 -25.82
N ARG A 83 -20.16 -4.56 -27.13
CA ARG A 83 -19.15 -3.75 -27.83
C ARG A 83 -19.04 -2.35 -27.24
N THR A 84 -20.17 -1.66 -27.01
CA THR A 84 -20.16 -0.30 -26.42
C THR A 84 -19.52 -0.28 -25.02
N HIS A 85 -19.84 -1.25 -24.16
CA HIS A 85 -19.21 -1.39 -22.85
C HIS A 85 -17.71 -1.78 -22.94
N TYR A 86 -17.33 -2.59 -23.93
CA TYR A 86 -15.94 -2.93 -24.20
C TYR A 86 -15.13 -1.71 -24.67
N ASP A 87 -15.66 -0.95 -25.62
CA ASP A 87 -15.04 0.26 -26.17
C ASP A 87 -14.97 1.41 -25.16
N ALA A 88 -15.88 1.45 -24.18
CA ALA A 88 -15.76 2.33 -23.01
C ALA A 88 -14.59 1.91 -22.12
N ARG A 89 -14.50 0.62 -21.74
CA ARG A 89 -13.39 0.09 -20.93
C ARG A 89 -12.03 0.22 -21.63
N LEU A 90 -11.98 0.02 -22.95
CA LEU A 90 -10.76 0.15 -23.74
C LEU A 90 -10.28 1.61 -23.76
N ARG A 91 -11.19 2.57 -23.91
CA ARG A 91 -10.87 4.00 -23.79
C ARG A 91 -10.38 4.36 -22.39
N THR A 92 -11.07 3.96 -21.32
CA THR A 92 -10.59 4.25 -19.95
C THR A 92 -9.23 3.62 -19.65
N ALA A 93 -8.91 2.46 -20.21
CA ALA A 93 -7.57 1.86 -20.13
C ALA A 93 -6.51 2.64 -20.94
N GLN A 94 -6.86 3.14 -22.13
CA GLN A 94 -5.98 3.98 -22.94
C GLN A 94 -5.78 5.37 -22.33
N GLU A 95 -6.83 5.97 -21.77
CA GLU A 95 -6.82 7.24 -21.03
C GLU A 95 -5.96 7.12 -19.78
N THR A 96 -6.08 6.05 -18.99
CA THR A 96 -5.21 5.81 -17.82
C THR A 96 -3.78 5.43 -18.20
N SER A 97 -3.48 5.04 -19.45
CA SER A 97 -2.11 4.93 -19.95
C SER A 97 -1.57 6.28 -20.43
N ALA A 98 -2.30 7.00 -21.29
CA ALA A 98 -1.88 8.30 -21.80
C ALA A 98 -1.74 9.37 -20.70
N TYR A 99 -2.53 9.25 -19.62
CA TYR A 99 -2.40 10.05 -18.39
C TYR A 99 -1.16 9.68 -17.57
N ARG A 100 -0.64 8.43 -17.70
CA ARG A 100 0.62 7.98 -17.07
C ARG A 100 1.88 8.33 -17.88
N ASP A 101 1.75 8.75 -19.13
CA ASP A 101 2.91 9.04 -19.99
C ASP A 101 3.19 10.55 -20.18
N ALA A 102 2.38 11.42 -19.55
CA ALA A 102 2.49 12.88 -19.65
C ALA A 102 3.16 13.52 -18.41
N PRO A 103 4.15 14.44 -18.56
CA PRO A 103 4.74 15.15 -17.42
C PRO A 103 3.76 16.17 -16.84
N ILE A 104 3.27 15.92 -15.61
CA ILE A 104 2.14 16.65 -15.01
C ILE A 104 2.53 18.05 -14.48
N SER A 105 3.82 18.33 -14.25
CA SER A 105 4.33 19.58 -13.66
C SER A 105 3.95 20.86 -14.42
N ALA A 106 3.50 20.77 -15.68
CA ALA A 106 3.07 21.91 -16.50
C ALA A 106 1.55 22.08 -16.61
N ARG A 107 0.71 21.28 -15.90
CA ARG A 107 -0.76 21.23 -16.13
C ARG A 107 -1.63 21.19 -14.86
N ALA A 108 -1.07 21.06 -13.67
CA ALA A 108 -1.85 20.87 -12.45
C ALA A 108 -2.27 22.21 -11.80
N THR A 109 -3.35 22.82 -12.29
CA THR A 109 -3.89 24.10 -11.75
C THR A 109 -4.89 23.92 -10.61
N SER A 110 -5.43 22.72 -10.39
CA SER A 110 -6.36 22.42 -9.29
C SER A 110 -5.72 21.55 -8.22
N PRO A 111 -6.05 21.72 -6.92
CA PRO A 111 -5.53 20.89 -5.83
C PRO A 111 -5.73 19.39 -6.04
N GLY A 112 -6.83 19.00 -6.69
CA GLY A 112 -7.08 17.60 -7.08
C GLY A 112 -6.06 17.06 -8.07
N ALA A 113 -5.81 17.79 -9.17
CA ALA A 113 -4.80 17.40 -10.15
C ALA A 113 -3.38 17.43 -9.55
N GLN A 114 -3.12 18.33 -8.61
CA GLN A 114 -1.84 18.42 -7.88
C GLN A 114 -1.63 17.23 -6.95
N ALA A 115 -2.67 16.77 -6.23
CA ALA A 115 -2.61 15.56 -5.41
C ALA A 115 -2.35 14.30 -6.26
N SER A 116 -3.02 14.16 -7.41
CA SER A 116 -2.76 13.08 -8.37
C SER A 116 -1.34 13.15 -8.96
N ALA A 117 -0.82 14.36 -9.21
CA ALA A 117 0.55 14.57 -9.67
C ALA A 117 1.60 14.04 -8.68
N VAL A 118 1.40 14.27 -7.37
CA VAL A 118 2.31 13.77 -6.32
C VAL A 118 2.37 12.24 -6.34
N LEU A 119 1.22 11.54 -6.35
CA LEU A 119 1.19 10.07 -6.42
C LEU A 119 1.83 9.56 -7.72
N PHE A 120 1.50 10.17 -8.86
CA PHE A 120 2.05 9.81 -10.15
C PHE A 120 3.58 9.96 -10.20
N ASP A 121 4.11 11.06 -9.68
CA ASP A 121 5.55 11.34 -9.62
C ASP A 121 6.28 10.37 -8.68
N LEU A 122 5.66 9.93 -7.58
CA LEU A 122 6.20 8.91 -6.67
C LEU A 122 6.31 7.55 -7.38
N VAL A 123 5.22 7.09 -8.01
CA VAL A 123 5.16 5.79 -8.71
C VAL A 123 6.14 5.73 -9.89
N ASN A 124 6.43 6.86 -10.54
CA ASN A 124 7.32 6.95 -11.69
C ASN A 124 8.75 7.41 -11.31
N GLY A 125 9.20 7.09 -10.09
CA GLY A 125 10.60 7.26 -9.66
C GLY A 125 11.06 8.71 -9.45
N ARG A 126 10.18 9.71 -9.63
CA ARG A 126 10.48 11.14 -9.43
C ARG A 126 10.17 11.59 -7.99
N ALA A 127 10.32 10.67 -7.04
CA ALA A 127 9.92 10.83 -5.63
C ALA A 127 10.50 12.10 -4.95
N ARG A 128 11.76 12.47 -5.21
CA ARG A 128 12.36 13.73 -4.70
C ARG A 128 11.60 14.98 -5.16
N GLN A 129 11.10 14.98 -6.40
CA GLN A 129 10.28 16.08 -6.93
C GLN A 129 8.88 16.05 -6.31
N ALA A 130 8.30 14.85 -6.17
CA ALA A 130 6.98 14.64 -5.57
C ALA A 130 6.90 15.10 -4.11
N VAL A 131 7.91 14.78 -3.28
CA VAL A 131 8.00 15.26 -1.89
C VAL A 131 8.10 16.78 -1.84
N LYS A 132 8.91 17.41 -2.70
CA LYS A 132 8.99 18.87 -2.76
C LYS A 132 7.63 19.48 -3.15
N HIS A 133 7.00 18.97 -4.21
CA HIS A 133 5.70 19.42 -4.67
C HIS A 133 4.64 19.28 -3.56
N PHE A 134 4.57 18.13 -2.89
CA PHE A 134 3.70 17.91 -1.74
C PHE A 134 3.93 18.91 -0.60
N GLU A 135 5.19 19.15 -0.24
CA GLU A 135 5.55 20.14 0.79
C GLU A 135 5.12 21.55 0.40
N ASP A 136 5.34 21.95 -0.86
CA ASP A 136 4.95 23.27 -1.36
C ASP A 136 3.41 23.44 -1.42
N LEU A 137 2.65 22.37 -1.72
CA LEU A 137 1.17 22.36 -1.59
C LEU A 137 0.73 22.59 -0.13
N THR A 138 1.30 21.85 0.83
CA THR A 138 0.96 22.00 2.26
C THR A 138 1.40 23.32 2.90
N LYS A 139 2.26 24.10 2.22
CA LYS A 139 2.63 25.47 2.61
C LYS A 139 1.68 26.51 2.01
N ALA A 140 1.19 26.26 0.80
CA ALA A 140 0.27 27.16 0.09
C ALA A 140 -1.17 27.05 0.62
N ASP A 141 -1.60 25.85 1.02
CA ASP A 141 -2.88 25.58 1.65
C ASP A 141 -2.67 24.67 2.87
N ALA A 142 -2.88 25.22 4.07
CA ALA A 142 -2.76 24.48 5.33
C ALA A 142 -3.91 23.45 5.53
N ASP A 143 -5.00 23.62 4.79
CA ASP A 143 -6.15 22.71 4.75
C ASP A 143 -5.94 21.59 3.70
N PHE A 144 -4.87 21.63 2.90
CA PHE A 144 -4.59 20.61 1.88
C PHE A 144 -4.31 19.25 2.52
N THR A 145 -5.11 18.25 2.16
CA THR A 145 -4.84 16.84 2.51
C THR A 145 -5.10 15.93 1.32
N LEU A 146 -4.27 14.90 1.17
CA LEU A 146 -4.42 13.91 0.10
C LEU A 146 -5.81 13.22 0.12
N ALA A 147 -6.40 13.06 1.31
CA ALA A 147 -7.71 12.44 1.49
C ALA A 147 -8.90 13.30 1.01
N LYS A 148 -8.71 14.60 0.76
CA LYS A 148 -9.72 15.45 0.09
C LYS A 148 -9.79 15.19 -1.43
N TYR A 149 -8.79 14.53 -2.02
CA TYR A 149 -8.56 14.52 -3.47
C TYR A 149 -8.24 13.15 -4.10
N LEU A 150 -7.67 12.23 -3.33
CA LEU A 150 -7.40 10.85 -3.74
C LEU A 150 -8.41 9.90 -3.09
N ASN A 151 -8.74 8.80 -3.76
CA ASN A 151 -9.49 7.72 -3.13
C ASN A 151 -8.67 7.06 -2.00
N GLU A 152 -9.32 6.26 -1.15
CA GLU A 152 -8.70 5.67 0.04
C GLU A 152 -7.40 4.92 -0.27
N LYS A 153 -7.38 4.08 -1.31
CA LYS A 153 -6.20 3.31 -1.70
C LYS A 153 -5.08 4.23 -2.18
N ASP A 154 -5.36 5.08 -3.17
CA ASP A 154 -4.37 6.00 -3.75
C ASP A 154 -3.80 6.97 -2.70
N CYS A 155 -4.62 7.36 -1.72
CA CYS A 155 -4.21 8.17 -0.57
C CYS A 155 -3.22 7.41 0.34
N ILE A 156 -3.45 6.13 0.63
CA ILE A 156 -2.57 5.30 1.46
C ILE A 156 -1.26 4.99 0.72
N ASP A 157 -1.34 4.58 -0.55
CA ASP A 157 -0.17 4.31 -1.40
C ASP A 157 0.71 5.57 -1.54
N CYS A 158 0.10 6.75 -1.74
CA CYS A 158 0.80 8.03 -1.78
C CYS A 158 1.49 8.35 -0.45
N LYS A 159 0.80 8.19 0.69
CA LYS A 159 1.39 8.41 2.02
C LYS A 159 2.56 7.47 2.32
N PHE A 160 2.48 6.20 1.95
CA PHE A 160 3.58 5.26 2.12
C PHE A 160 4.82 5.67 1.32
N LEU A 161 4.64 6.01 0.04
CA LEU A 161 5.74 6.43 -0.83
C LEU A 161 6.33 7.80 -0.43
N LEU A 162 5.50 8.74 0.06
CA LEU A 162 5.98 9.98 0.69
C LEU A 162 6.80 9.68 1.96
N ALA A 163 6.33 8.77 2.82
CA ALA A 163 7.02 8.41 4.05
C ALA A 163 8.41 7.80 3.79
N GLU A 164 8.49 6.92 2.79
CA GLU A 164 9.76 6.34 2.30
C GLU A 164 10.75 7.41 1.87
N GLU A 165 10.31 8.33 1.02
CA GLU A 165 11.19 9.33 0.44
C GLU A 165 11.56 10.43 1.44
N MET A 166 10.64 10.77 2.34
CA MET A 166 10.93 11.64 3.49
C MET A 166 11.94 11.00 4.45
N GLU A 167 11.90 9.67 4.68
CA GLU A 167 12.92 8.97 5.47
C GLU A 167 14.30 9.05 4.81
N ARG A 168 14.39 8.81 3.49
CA ARG A 168 15.64 8.96 2.72
C ARG A 168 16.21 10.38 2.77
N GLN A 169 15.34 11.39 2.93
CA GLN A 169 15.70 12.80 3.08
C GLN A 169 15.96 13.23 4.55
N GLY A 170 15.94 12.30 5.52
CA GLY A 170 16.14 12.61 6.95
C GLY A 170 14.96 13.32 7.63
N LYS A 171 13.80 13.42 6.96
CA LYS A 171 12.58 14.09 7.46
C LYS A 171 11.79 13.15 8.39
N HIS A 172 12.48 12.58 9.36
CA HIS A 172 12.04 11.43 10.17
C HIS A 172 10.69 11.64 10.86
N ARG A 173 10.42 12.85 11.40
CA ARG A 173 9.16 13.15 12.09
C ARG A 173 7.93 13.03 11.16
N ARG A 174 7.99 13.61 9.96
CA ARG A 174 6.89 13.58 8.99
C ARG A 174 6.72 12.20 8.34
N SER A 175 7.84 11.52 8.08
CA SER A 175 7.82 10.11 7.66
C SER A 175 7.13 9.22 8.71
N ALA A 176 7.46 9.37 9.99
CA ALA A 176 6.85 8.59 11.08
C ALA A 176 5.37 8.92 11.34
N GLU A 177 4.89 10.09 10.92
CA GLU A 177 3.45 10.43 10.92
C GLU A 177 2.71 9.67 9.82
N PHE A 178 3.19 9.74 8.57
CA PHE A 178 2.57 9.01 7.47
C PHE A 178 2.61 7.49 7.66
N TYR A 179 3.70 6.92 8.18
CA TYR A 179 3.71 5.48 8.51
C TYR A 179 2.72 5.10 9.61
N MET A 180 2.47 5.97 10.60
CA MET A 180 1.42 5.74 11.60
C MET A 180 0.04 5.71 10.95
N GLU A 181 -0.24 6.60 9.98
CA GLU A 181 -1.51 6.60 9.24
C GLU A 181 -1.68 5.34 8.37
N VAL A 182 -0.65 4.92 7.63
CA VAL A 182 -0.66 3.70 6.81
C VAL A 182 -0.81 2.44 7.69
N TYR A 183 -0.12 2.38 8.83
CA TYR A 183 -0.30 1.32 9.82
C TYR A 183 -1.73 1.32 10.37
N ASP A 184 -2.30 2.49 10.68
CA ASP A 184 -3.64 2.58 11.26
C ASP A 184 -4.76 2.18 10.28
N ALA A 185 -4.56 2.35 8.98
CA ALA A 185 -5.42 1.78 7.95
C ALA A 185 -5.33 0.23 7.91
N HIS A 186 -4.12 -0.35 7.94
CA HIS A 186 -3.92 -1.78 7.69
C HIS A 186 -3.83 -2.69 8.93
N LYS A 187 -3.74 -2.16 10.16
CA LYS A 187 -3.56 -2.93 11.44
C LYS A 187 -4.62 -3.99 11.77
N ARG A 188 -5.68 -4.11 10.95
CA ARG A 188 -6.76 -5.10 11.03
C ARG A 188 -6.84 -6.04 9.82
N SER A 189 -6.12 -5.77 8.72
CA SER A 189 -6.20 -6.51 7.45
C SER A 189 -5.34 -7.79 7.49
N PRO A 190 -5.91 -9.01 7.48
CA PRO A 190 -5.12 -10.24 7.65
C PRO A 190 -4.06 -10.45 6.56
N HIS A 191 -4.41 -10.18 5.31
CA HIS A 191 -3.52 -10.32 4.14
C HIS A 191 -2.32 -9.36 4.18
N MET A 192 -2.41 -8.25 4.93
CA MET A 192 -1.32 -7.27 5.07
C MET A 192 -0.43 -7.52 6.30
N LYS A 193 -0.54 -8.68 6.97
CA LYS A 193 0.18 -8.97 8.22
C LYS A 193 1.68 -8.61 8.16
N TYR A 194 2.41 -9.12 7.17
CA TYR A 194 3.86 -8.92 7.08
C TYR A 194 4.23 -7.44 6.86
N PHE A 195 3.49 -6.74 5.99
CA PHE A 195 3.64 -5.30 5.76
C PHE A 195 3.36 -4.47 7.03
N VAL A 196 2.33 -4.82 7.79
CA VAL A 196 2.00 -4.19 9.08
C VAL A 196 3.07 -4.48 10.15
N GLU A 197 3.67 -5.66 10.13
CA GLU A 197 4.79 -6.02 11.02
C GLU A 197 6.09 -5.27 10.67
N GLU A 198 6.39 -5.09 9.38
CA GLU A 198 7.50 -4.26 8.89
C GLU A 198 7.29 -2.78 9.25
N LEU A 199 6.13 -2.20 8.89
CA LEU A 199 5.76 -0.82 9.21
C LEU A 199 5.91 -0.53 10.70
N ARG A 200 5.38 -1.41 11.56
CA ARG A 200 5.51 -1.29 13.02
C ARG A 200 6.98 -1.18 13.45
N ASP A 201 7.86 -1.99 12.87
CA ASP A 201 9.27 -2.00 13.23
C ASP A 201 10.05 -0.83 12.61
N ARG A 202 9.65 -0.32 11.44
CA ARG A 202 10.16 0.91 10.80
C ARG A 202 9.77 2.16 11.60
N ILE A 203 8.49 2.30 11.97
CA ILE A 203 7.97 3.34 12.89
C ILE A 203 8.72 3.28 14.23
N ARG A 204 8.90 2.08 14.78
CA ARG A 204 9.66 1.87 16.03
C ARG A 204 11.09 2.38 15.90
N VAL A 205 11.79 2.08 14.80
CA VAL A 205 13.17 2.55 14.57
C VAL A 205 13.23 4.07 14.43
N LEU A 206 12.32 4.68 13.66
CA LEU A 206 12.24 6.14 13.49
C LEU A 206 12.08 6.87 14.84
N TYR A 207 11.00 6.56 15.59
CA TYR A 207 10.79 7.19 16.89
C TYR A 207 11.91 6.89 17.89
N TRP A 208 12.48 5.67 17.87
CA TRP A 208 13.51 5.27 18.82
C TRP A 208 14.89 5.91 18.56
N ARG A 209 15.32 5.99 17.30
CA ARG A 209 16.68 6.45 16.94
C ARG A 209 16.77 7.90 16.44
N HIS A 210 15.69 8.46 15.92
CA HIS A 210 15.73 9.69 15.11
C HIS A 210 14.71 10.77 15.52
N ILE A 211 13.94 10.56 16.60
CA ILE A 211 12.94 11.53 17.07
C ILE A 211 12.97 11.68 18.59
N ALA A 212 12.80 10.59 19.35
CA ALA A 212 12.75 10.66 20.81
C ALA A 212 14.09 10.92 21.55
N PRO A 213 15.29 10.63 20.99
CA PRO A 213 16.56 10.99 21.64
C PRO A 213 16.80 12.50 21.71
N ASP A 214 16.45 13.22 20.64
CA ASP A 214 16.73 14.64 20.43
C ASP A 214 15.53 15.55 20.78
N ALA A 215 14.44 14.96 21.27
CA ALA A 215 13.23 15.66 21.68
C ALA A 215 13.24 15.99 23.19
N GLU A 216 12.68 17.15 23.53
CA GLU A 216 12.42 17.56 24.91
C GLU A 216 11.63 16.48 25.67
N PRO A 217 11.84 16.29 27.00
CA PRO A 217 11.29 15.15 27.72
C PRO A 217 9.76 14.97 27.59
N ALA A 218 9.00 16.07 27.52
CA ALA A 218 7.56 16.05 27.31
C ALA A 218 7.14 15.58 25.90
N GLU A 219 7.92 15.93 24.87
CA GLU A 219 7.69 15.48 23.48
C GLU A 219 8.17 14.05 23.25
N ALA A 220 9.31 13.67 23.85
CA ALA A 220 9.80 12.29 23.87
C ALA A 220 8.76 11.35 24.53
N LEU A 221 8.09 11.80 25.60
CA LEU A 221 6.96 11.07 26.19
C LEU A 221 5.79 10.88 25.22
N GLU A 222 5.43 11.87 24.40
CA GLU A 222 4.36 11.68 23.40
C GLU A 222 4.80 10.75 22.26
N CYS A 223 6.06 10.81 21.84
CA CYS A 223 6.65 9.83 20.91
C CYS A 223 6.53 8.41 21.47
N TYR A 224 6.81 8.21 22.75
CA TYR A 224 6.62 6.92 23.41
C TYR A 224 5.15 6.53 23.57
N ARG A 225 4.23 7.47 23.84
CA ARG A 225 2.78 7.19 23.82
C ARG A 225 2.29 6.75 22.44
N LYS A 226 2.77 7.36 21.35
CA LYS A 226 2.49 6.90 19.97
C LYS A 226 2.98 5.45 19.76
N LEU A 227 4.20 5.12 20.18
CA LEU A 227 4.72 3.75 20.10
C LEU A 227 3.91 2.73 20.93
N LEU A 228 3.40 3.11 22.10
CA LEU A 228 2.57 2.21 22.93
C LEU A 228 1.17 1.92 22.35
N ARG A 229 0.74 2.62 21.29
CA ARG A 229 -0.48 2.30 20.52
C ARG A 229 -0.24 1.19 19.48
N LEU A 230 1.02 0.90 19.14
CA LEU A 230 1.38 -0.18 18.23
C LEU A 230 1.31 -1.55 18.93
N LYS A 231 1.07 -2.62 18.16
CA LYS A 231 1.13 -4.02 18.64
C LYS A 231 2.59 -4.49 18.82
N LEU A 232 3.30 -3.85 19.75
CA LEU A 232 4.70 -4.14 20.08
C LEU A 232 4.84 -5.47 20.85
N PHE A 233 5.91 -6.22 20.57
CA PHE A 233 6.33 -7.36 21.39
C PHE A 233 6.63 -6.92 22.84
N ARG A 234 6.40 -7.80 23.82
CA ARG A 234 6.59 -7.53 25.27
C ARG A 234 7.95 -6.89 25.59
N ASN A 235 9.03 -7.38 24.98
CA ASN A 235 10.38 -6.82 25.12
C ASN A 235 10.47 -5.35 24.68
N HIS A 236 9.87 -5.00 23.54
CA HIS A 236 9.86 -3.62 23.03
C HIS A 236 8.95 -2.73 23.88
N ARG A 237 7.77 -3.21 24.31
CA ARG A 237 6.88 -2.46 25.21
C ARG A 237 7.57 -2.14 26.55
N ALA A 238 8.19 -3.13 27.18
CA ALA A 238 8.96 -2.95 28.42
C ALA A 238 10.06 -1.90 28.27
N PHE A 239 10.81 -1.94 27.16
CA PHE A 239 11.88 -0.98 26.88
C PHE A 239 11.34 0.46 26.68
N VAL A 240 10.22 0.63 25.97
CA VAL A 240 9.56 1.94 25.80
C VAL A 240 9.10 2.50 27.15
N LEU A 241 8.46 1.68 28.00
CA LEU A 241 8.03 2.10 29.35
C LEU A 241 9.20 2.50 30.25
N LYS A 242 10.31 1.76 30.18
CA LYS A 242 11.57 2.09 30.88
C LYS A 242 12.20 3.40 30.38
N LYS A 243 11.95 3.77 29.12
CA LYS A 243 12.35 5.07 28.55
C LYS A 243 11.39 6.20 28.91
N MET A 244 10.09 5.93 29.03
CA MET A 244 9.15 6.87 29.64
C MET A 244 9.50 7.14 31.11
N ALA A 245 9.94 6.12 31.86
CA ALA A 245 10.38 6.30 33.25
C ALA A 245 11.58 7.26 33.39
N GLU A 246 12.54 7.21 32.48
CA GLU A 246 13.64 8.19 32.42
C GLU A 246 13.13 9.61 32.16
N ARG A 247 12.27 9.81 31.15
CA ARG A 247 11.71 11.14 30.81
C ARG A 247 10.78 11.71 31.88
N TYR A 248 9.98 10.89 32.55
CA TYR A 248 9.18 11.34 33.70
C TYR A 248 10.07 11.76 34.88
N PHE A 249 11.16 11.05 35.16
CA PHE A 249 12.14 11.45 36.18
C PHE A 249 12.82 12.79 35.83
N GLU A 250 13.18 13.01 34.56
CA GLU A 250 13.75 14.27 34.08
C GLU A 250 12.77 15.46 34.25
N LEU A 251 11.46 15.21 34.21
CA LEU A 251 10.41 16.20 34.50
C LEU A 251 10.03 16.30 35.99
N GLY A 252 10.70 15.57 36.89
CA GLY A 252 10.38 15.53 38.33
C GLY A 252 9.12 14.72 38.69
N ASP A 253 8.48 14.08 37.71
CA ASP A 253 7.28 13.25 37.91
C ASP A 253 7.67 11.84 38.41
N LEU A 254 8.04 11.77 39.68
CA LEU A 254 8.53 10.55 40.31
C LEU A 254 7.47 9.44 40.32
N ASP A 255 6.18 9.76 40.43
CA ASP A 255 5.13 8.75 40.52
C ASP A 255 4.80 8.11 39.17
N ARG A 256 4.74 8.89 38.07
CA ARG A 256 4.64 8.30 36.73
C ARG A 256 5.94 7.61 36.32
N ALA A 257 7.10 8.09 36.76
CA ALA A 257 8.38 7.41 36.55
C ALA A 257 8.41 6.02 37.20
N ARG A 258 8.10 5.94 38.50
CA ARG A 258 8.01 4.67 39.26
C ARG A 258 6.95 3.73 38.70
N THR A 259 5.79 4.25 38.31
CA THR A 259 4.69 3.44 37.75
C THR A 259 5.06 2.86 36.38
N SER A 260 5.67 3.68 35.49
CA SER A 260 6.15 3.21 34.19
C SER A 260 7.24 2.13 34.33
N LEU A 261 8.13 2.29 35.31
CA LEU A 261 9.18 1.30 35.60
C LEU A 261 8.62 -0.01 36.17
N ARG A 262 7.56 0.02 36.98
CA ARG A 262 6.83 -1.19 37.42
C ARG A 262 6.25 -1.96 36.22
N GLU A 263 5.49 -1.29 35.35
CA GLU A 263 4.91 -1.96 34.16
C GLU A 263 6.01 -2.56 33.27
N ALA A 264 7.15 -1.87 33.11
CA ALA A 264 8.29 -2.38 32.37
C ALA A 264 8.82 -3.72 32.94
N PHE A 265 8.99 -3.82 34.27
CA PHE A 265 9.45 -5.06 34.92
C PHE A 265 8.38 -6.17 34.93
N THR A 266 7.09 -5.84 35.08
CA THR A 266 5.99 -6.81 34.93
C THR A 266 5.94 -7.41 33.51
N LEU A 267 6.34 -6.63 32.49
CA LEU A 267 6.45 -7.12 31.12
C LEU A 267 7.71 -7.95 30.88
N LYS A 268 8.85 -7.54 31.46
CA LYS A 268 10.15 -8.22 31.40
C LYS A 268 10.97 -7.99 32.68
N PRO A 269 11.12 -8.98 33.58
CA PRO A 269 11.91 -8.81 34.81
C PRO A 269 13.40 -8.52 34.57
N THR A 270 14.04 -9.24 33.63
CA THR A 270 15.46 -9.06 33.27
C THR A 270 15.65 -7.94 32.23
N LEU A 271 15.19 -6.72 32.55
CA LEU A 271 15.25 -5.58 31.66
C LEU A 271 16.61 -4.85 31.73
N LYS A 272 17.55 -5.36 30.93
CA LYS A 272 18.91 -4.80 30.78
C LYS A 272 18.90 -3.28 30.58
N GLY A 273 19.80 -2.61 31.30
CA GLY A 273 19.99 -1.16 31.19
C GLY A 273 18.96 -0.32 31.96
N ALA A 274 18.24 -0.91 32.93
CA ALA A 274 17.40 -0.16 33.87
C ALA A 274 18.13 0.29 35.14
N GLN A 275 19.28 -0.30 35.49
CA GLN A 275 20.06 -0.02 36.71
C GLN A 275 20.08 1.48 37.11
N ARG A 276 20.56 2.38 36.24
CA ARG A 276 20.68 3.82 36.56
C ARG A 276 19.36 4.52 36.90
N ILE A 277 18.23 4.06 36.36
CA ILE A 277 16.90 4.61 36.69
C ILE A 277 16.28 3.88 37.90
N CYS A 278 16.65 2.62 38.15
CA CYS A 278 16.32 1.93 39.39
C CYS A 278 16.98 2.58 40.61
N GLU A 279 18.30 2.83 40.54
CA GLU A 279 19.10 3.51 41.56
C GLU A 279 18.48 4.88 41.91
N LYS A 280 18.19 5.70 40.89
CA LYS A 280 17.56 7.02 41.03
C LYS A 280 16.14 7.01 41.64
N LEU A 281 15.39 5.92 41.51
CA LEU A 281 14.00 5.83 41.98
C LEU A 281 13.81 5.04 43.28
N GLY A 282 14.87 4.38 43.77
CA GLY A 282 14.83 3.47 44.93
C GLY A 282 14.25 2.09 44.60
N PHE A 283 14.49 1.57 43.39
CA PHE A 283 14.00 0.26 42.96
C PHE A 283 15.06 -0.83 43.08
N PRO A 284 14.72 -2.04 43.55
CA PRO A 284 15.59 -3.19 43.44
C PRO A 284 15.79 -3.57 41.96
N TYR A 285 17.01 -3.88 41.57
CA TYR A 285 17.38 -4.28 40.20
C TYR A 285 18.08 -5.64 40.22
N ALA A 286 17.43 -6.65 39.62
CA ALA A 286 18.07 -7.92 39.28
C ALA A 286 18.60 -7.83 37.83
N ALA A 287 19.85 -8.23 37.63
CA ALA A 287 20.60 -8.06 36.38
C ALA A 287 20.27 -9.11 35.29
#